data_AF-A0A842SYJ4-F1
#
_entry.id   AF-A0A842SYJ4-F1
#
_cell.length_a   1.000
_cell.length_b   1.000
_cell.length_c   1.000
_cell.angle_alpha   90.00
_cell.angle_beta   90.00
_cell.angle_gamma   90.00
#
_symmetry.space_group_name_H-M   'P 1'
#
loop_
_entity.id
_entity.type
_entity.pdbx_description
1 polymer ?
#
loop_
_entity_poly.entity_id
_entity_poly.type
_entity_poly.pdbx_seq_one_letter_code
_entity_poly.pdbx_strand_id
1 'polypeptide(L)'
;MADYHYAYEGPTAHTAKAVLKEAPISPKVAVELSSYLKGKTTAQAKAVLERVVKREQAIPYKRFTDGVGHKRGMAAGRYPGKAAKHFLQLIHVAEANANQAGLASDLKIIHLLAHKASSPFRFGRQRRRQMKQAHVEIVVKEVEGAKRKAVKQQLSKPAKEGSVVDQSAPAKRPPAKKQAAKASEKEEPARPGKKQPPRQEKKKATSKPAEKKGQQPAPKKEAPKKKTSQPQTTQPSPKENAQQ
;
A
#
# COMPACT_ATOMS: atom_id res chain seq x y z
N MET A 1 -16.43 5.67 -23.47
CA MET A 1 -15.52 5.13 -22.42
C MET A 1 -16.21 3.89 -21.87
N ALA A 2 -15.53 2.77 -21.61
CA ALA A 2 -16.23 1.53 -21.24
C ALA A 2 -16.87 1.63 -19.85
N ASP A 3 -18.20 1.66 -19.81
CA ASP A 3 -19.00 1.74 -18.59
C ASP A 3 -18.68 0.59 -17.64
N TYR A 4 -18.79 0.88 -16.34
CA TYR A 4 -18.55 -0.11 -15.30
C TYR A 4 -19.80 -0.23 -14.43
N HIS A 5 -20.43 -1.40 -14.50
CA HIS A 5 -21.55 -1.74 -13.62
C HIS A 5 -21.02 -2.10 -12.23
N TYR A 6 -21.43 -1.32 -11.23
CA TYR A 6 -21.10 -1.55 -9.83
C TYR A 6 -22.09 -2.57 -9.24
N ALA A 7 -21.62 -3.47 -8.37
CA ALA A 7 -22.53 -4.32 -7.58
C ALA A 7 -23.20 -3.58 -6.40
N TYR A 8 -23.27 -2.25 -6.45
CA TYR A 8 -23.91 -1.40 -5.45
C TYR A 8 -25.15 -0.73 -6.07
N GLU A 9 -26.31 -1.19 -5.61
CA GLU A 9 -27.64 -0.80 -6.10
C GLU A 9 -28.31 0.29 -5.24
N GLY A 10 -27.64 0.77 -4.19
CA GLY A 10 -28.20 1.78 -3.29
C GLY A 10 -28.21 3.20 -3.89
N PRO A 11 -28.82 4.18 -3.18
CA PRO A 11 -29.05 5.52 -3.69
C PRO A 11 -27.75 6.22 -4.10
N THR A 12 -27.79 6.89 -5.24
CA THR A 12 -26.67 7.67 -5.79
C THR A 12 -26.50 9.02 -5.08
N ALA A 13 -27.56 9.58 -4.51
CA ALA A 13 -27.54 10.83 -3.76
C ALA A 13 -26.55 10.80 -2.59
N HIS A 14 -25.74 11.85 -2.44
CA HIS A 14 -24.69 11.97 -1.42
C HIS A 14 -23.63 10.85 -1.44
N THR A 15 -23.41 10.21 -2.60
CA THR A 15 -22.35 9.21 -2.79
C THR A 15 -21.37 9.59 -3.89
N ALA A 16 -20.11 9.15 -3.72
CA ALA A 16 -19.12 9.16 -4.80
C ALA A 16 -18.63 7.73 -5.04
N LYS A 17 -18.37 7.42 -6.32
CA LYS A 17 -17.96 6.10 -6.79
C LYS A 17 -16.56 6.17 -7.41
N ALA A 18 -15.76 5.13 -7.20
CA ALA A 18 -14.49 4.95 -7.91
C ALA A 18 -14.19 3.46 -8.12
N VAL A 19 -13.42 3.16 -9.17
CA VAL A 19 -13.00 1.79 -9.52
C VAL A 19 -11.54 1.78 -9.89
N LEU A 20 -10.82 0.80 -9.36
CA LEU A 20 -9.49 0.43 -9.82
C LEU A 20 -9.63 -0.80 -10.73
N LYS A 21 -9.45 -0.63 -12.04
CA LYS A 21 -9.50 -1.75 -13.01
C LYS A 21 -8.12 -2.43 -13.10
N GLU A 22 -8.11 -3.75 -13.25
CA GLU A 22 -6.93 -4.58 -13.58
C GLU A 22 -5.69 -4.43 -12.68
N ALA A 23 -5.88 -4.03 -11.42
CA ALA A 23 -4.80 -3.81 -10.47
C ALA A 23 -3.93 -5.07 -10.31
N PRO A 24 -2.58 -4.98 -10.32
CA PRO A 24 -1.67 -6.13 -10.27
C PRO A 24 -1.53 -6.71 -8.84
N ILE A 25 -2.66 -6.98 -8.20
CA ILE A 25 -2.81 -7.48 -6.83
C ILE A 25 -3.49 -8.85 -6.82
N SER A 26 -3.28 -9.61 -5.74
CA SER A 26 -3.94 -10.91 -5.59
C SER A 26 -5.41 -10.71 -5.20
N PRO A 27 -6.40 -11.26 -5.92
CA PRO A 27 -7.82 -11.08 -5.60
C PRO A 27 -8.16 -11.60 -4.20
N LYS A 28 -7.57 -12.73 -3.78
CA LYS A 28 -7.69 -13.25 -2.39
C LYS A 28 -7.32 -12.18 -1.34
N VAL A 29 -6.29 -11.38 -1.59
CA VAL A 29 -5.80 -10.35 -0.65
C VAL A 29 -6.65 -9.08 -0.74
N ALA A 30 -7.13 -8.74 -1.93
CA ALA A 30 -8.04 -7.62 -2.13
C ALA A 30 -9.36 -7.84 -1.39
N VAL A 31 -9.93 -9.05 -1.40
CA VAL A 31 -11.16 -9.40 -0.67
C VAL A 31 -11.00 -9.20 0.86
N GLU A 32 -9.90 -9.67 1.46
CA GLU A 32 -9.65 -9.50 2.90
C GLU A 32 -9.47 -8.02 3.28
N LEU A 33 -8.73 -7.25 2.46
CA LEU A 33 -8.61 -5.79 2.64
C LEU A 33 -9.95 -5.07 2.51
N SER A 34 -10.74 -5.40 1.48
CA SER A 34 -12.07 -4.83 1.28
C SER A 34 -12.99 -5.11 2.47
N SER A 35 -13.01 -6.34 2.98
CA SER A 35 -13.77 -6.73 4.17
C SER A 35 -13.34 -5.96 5.42
N TYR A 36 -12.03 -5.74 5.61
CA TYR A 36 -11.49 -5.03 6.78
C TYR A 36 -11.65 -3.50 6.71
N LEU A 37 -11.79 -2.92 5.51
CA LEU A 37 -11.92 -1.47 5.32
C LEU A 37 -13.38 -1.00 5.17
N LYS A 38 -14.29 -1.89 4.74
CA LYS A 38 -15.74 -1.59 4.66
C LYS A 38 -16.28 -1.10 6.01
N GLY A 39 -17.04 -0.01 5.99
CA GLY A 39 -17.63 0.61 7.18
C GLY A 39 -16.76 1.65 7.90
N LYS A 40 -15.48 1.80 7.55
CA LYS A 40 -14.59 2.85 8.12
C LYS A 40 -14.77 4.19 7.40
N THR A 41 -14.33 5.29 8.04
CA THR A 41 -14.16 6.57 7.33
C THR A 41 -12.95 6.52 6.40
N THR A 42 -12.90 7.36 5.37
CA THR A 42 -11.75 7.39 4.44
C THR A 42 -10.44 7.71 5.16
N ALA A 43 -10.46 8.68 6.07
CA ALA A 43 -9.32 9.02 6.93
C ALA A 43 -8.82 7.83 7.79
N GLN A 44 -9.74 7.09 8.44
CA GLN A 44 -9.37 5.89 9.19
C GLN A 44 -8.82 4.79 8.27
N ALA A 45 -9.39 4.61 7.08
CA ALA A 45 -8.93 3.64 6.10
C ALA A 45 -7.49 3.96 5.62
N LYS A 46 -7.18 5.22 5.32
CA LYS A 46 -5.80 5.66 5.00
C LYS A 46 -4.82 5.36 6.13
N ALA A 47 -5.11 5.83 7.34
CA ALA A 47 -4.24 5.64 8.50
C ALA A 47 -4.03 4.16 8.86
N VAL A 48 -4.99 3.29 8.54
CA VAL A 48 -4.81 1.83 8.61
C VAL A 48 -3.87 1.34 7.51
N LEU A 49 -4.12 1.71 6.26
CA LEU A 49 -3.34 1.25 5.10
C LEU A 49 -1.87 1.69 5.14
N GLU A 50 -1.58 2.90 5.61
CA GLU A 50 -0.22 3.40 5.83
C GLU A 50 0.53 2.54 6.85
N ARG A 51 -0.11 2.22 7.98
CA ARG A 51 0.45 1.31 9.01
C ARG A 51 0.65 -0.12 8.47
N VAL A 52 -0.17 -0.57 7.53
CA VAL A 52 0.04 -1.86 6.83
C VAL A 52 1.24 -1.80 5.89
N VAL A 53 1.46 -0.68 5.19
CA VAL A 53 2.65 -0.47 4.34
C VAL A 53 3.93 -0.46 5.18
N LYS A 54 3.88 0.18 6.37
CA LYS A 54 4.97 0.16 7.37
C LYS A 54 5.13 -1.17 8.13
N ARG A 55 4.20 -2.12 7.94
CA ARG A 55 4.11 -3.42 8.66
C ARG A 55 3.86 -3.32 10.17
N GLU A 56 3.32 -2.20 10.63
CA GLU A 56 2.93 -1.98 12.03
C GLU A 56 1.60 -2.67 12.34
N GLN A 57 0.61 -2.51 11.45
CA GLN A 57 -0.74 -3.07 11.61
C GLN A 57 -0.93 -4.30 10.72
N ALA A 58 -1.25 -5.45 11.32
CA ALA A 58 -1.64 -6.65 10.58
C ALA A 58 -3.09 -6.55 10.10
N ILE A 59 -3.35 -7.07 8.91
CA ILE A 59 -4.71 -7.28 8.37
C ILE A 59 -5.13 -8.71 8.75
N PRO A 60 -6.29 -8.90 9.41
CA PRO A 60 -6.83 -10.23 9.67
C PRO A 60 -7.29 -10.88 8.36
N TYR A 61 -7.01 -12.17 8.21
CA TYR A 61 -7.50 -12.99 7.09
C TYR A 61 -8.61 -13.89 7.62
N LYS A 62 -9.81 -13.79 7.03
CA LYS A 62 -11.01 -14.52 7.48
C LYS A 62 -11.39 -15.68 6.56
N ARG A 63 -11.21 -15.52 5.25
CA ARG A 63 -11.64 -16.50 4.23
C ARG A 63 -10.47 -17.30 3.65
N PHE A 64 -9.29 -16.68 3.53
CA PHE A 64 -8.12 -17.28 2.89
C PHE A 64 -7.00 -17.52 3.92
N THR A 65 -7.26 -18.40 4.88
CA THR A 65 -6.41 -18.67 6.05
C THR A 65 -5.32 -19.72 5.81
N ASP A 66 -5.42 -20.52 4.74
CA ASP A 66 -4.46 -21.60 4.41
C ASP A 66 -3.00 -21.09 4.36
N GLY A 67 -2.14 -21.63 5.23
CA GLY A 67 -0.73 -21.23 5.30
C GLY A 67 -0.49 -19.78 5.73
N VAL A 68 -1.44 -19.18 6.47
CA VAL A 68 -1.27 -17.86 7.08
C VAL A 68 -0.85 -18.00 8.55
N GLY A 69 0.39 -17.64 8.85
CA GLY A 69 0.91 -17.69 10.22
C GLY A 69 0.30 -16.65 11.16
N HIS A 70 0.13 -17.05 12.43
CA HIS A 70 -0.52 -16.27 13.49
C HIS A 70 0.15 -14.91 13.74
N LYS A 71 -0.63 -13.94 14.25
CA LYS A 71 -0.14 -12.59 14.62
C LYS A 71 -0.69 -12.19 15.99
N ARG A 72 -0.06 -11.21 16.64
CA ARG A 72 -0.52 -10.72 17.95
C ARG A 72 -1.97 -10.23 17.85
N GLY A 73 -2.86 -10.84 18.62
CA GLY A 73 -4.30 -10.55 18.62
C GLY A 73 -5.12 -11.17 17.47
N MET A 74 -4.56 -12.06 16.63
CA MET A 74 -5.33 -12.75 15.58
C MET A 74 -4.72 -14.08 15.12
N ALA A 75 -5.57 -15.10 14.95
CA ALA A 75 -5.13 -16.43 14.48
C ALA A 75 -4.54 -16.40 13.05
N ALA A 76 -5.07 -15.58 12.14
CA ALA A 76 -4.52 -15.45 10.79
C ALA A 76 -4.36 -13.98 10.40
N GLY A 77 -3.14 -13.55 10.06
CA GLY A 77 -2.90 -12.18 9.61
C GLY A 77 -1.62 -11.98 8.80
N ARG A 78 -1.65 -11.01 7.87
CA ARG A 78 -0.50 -10.61 7.02
C ARG A 78 -0.42 -9.09 6.87
N TYR A 79 0.69 -8.63 6.29
CA TYR A 79 0.96 -7.23 5.94
C TYR A 79 0.99 -7.05 4.41
N PRO A 80 -0.17 -6.90 3.73
CA PRO A 80 -0.25 -6.86 2.27
C PRO A 80 0.18 -5.51 1.67
N GLY A 81 1.43 -5.09 1.90
CA GLY A 81 1.94 -3.76 1.52
C GLY A 81 1.77 -3.38 0.04
N LYS A 82 1.85 -4.32 -0.91
CA LYS A 82 1.57 -4.02 -2.35
C LYS A 82 0.11 -3.65 -2.57
N ALA A 83 -0.82 -4.43 -2.01
CA ALA A 83 -2.25 -4.16 -2.18
C ALA A 83 -2.68 -2.89 -1.43
N ALA A 84 -2.10 -2.65 -0.24
CA ALA A 84 -2.36 -1.44 0.53
C ALA A 84 -2.06 -0.15 -0.25
N LYS A 85 -0.95 -0.10 -1.01
CA LYS A 85 -0.62 1.04 -1.88
C LYS A 85 -1.69 1.30 -2.95
N HIS A 86 -2.22 0.25 -3.57
CA HIS A 86 -3.28 0.38 -4.58
C HIS A 86 -4.64 0.79 -3.96
N PHE A 87 -4.95 0.34 -2.75
CA PHE A 87 -6.15 0.80 -2.03
C PHE A 87 -6.04 2.26 -1.58
N LEU A 88 -4.85 2.75 -1.21
CA LEU A 88 -4.61 4.18 -0.94
C LEU A 88 -4.89 5.03 -2.19
N GLN A 89 -4.38 4.61 -3.36
CA GLN A 89 -4.67 5.25 -4.64
C GLN A 89 -6.18 5.29 -4.93
N LEU A 90 -6.90 4.17 -4.73
CA LEU A 90 -8.35 4.10 -4.93
C LEU A 90 -9.13 5.04 -4.00
N ILE A 91 -8.72 5.19 -2.74
CA ILE A 91 -9.36 6.12 -1.79
C ILE A 91 -9.10 7.57 -2.22
N HIS A 92 -7.90 7.92 -2.71
CA HIS A 92 -7.61 9.26 -3.21
C HIS A 92 -8.46 9.62 -4.43
N VAL A 93 -8.70 8.67 -5.35
CA VAL A 93 -9.63 8.87 -6.47
C VAL A 93 -11.07 9.03 -5.98
N ALA A 94 -11.51 8.23 -5.00
CA ALA A 94 -12.86 8.35 -4.44
C ALA A 94 -13.10 9.71 -3.75
N GLU A 95 -12.10 10.24 -3.04
CA GLU A 95 -12.16 11.58 -2.43
C GLU A 95 -12.10 12.70 -3.48
N ALA A 96 -11.26 12.59 -4.52
CA ALA A 96 -11.25 13.56 -5.61
C ALA A 96 -12.61 13.64 -6.32
N ASN A 97 -13.23 12.48 -6.59
CA ASN A 97 -14.57 12.39 -7.16
C ASN A 97 -15.64 12.96 -6.20
N ALA A 98 -15.50 12.76 -4.89
CA ALA A 98 -16.41 13.31 -3.89
C ALA A 98 -16.32 14.84 -3.79
N ASN A 99 -15.11 15.38 -3.84
CA ASN A 99 -14.86 16.83 -3.86
C ASN A 99 -15.43 17.46 -5.14
N GLN A 100 -15.25 16.80 -6.30
CA GLN A 100 -15.85 17.24 -7.57
C GLN A 100 -17.39 17.21 -7.54
N ALA A 101 -17.98 16.27 -6.81
CA ALA A 101 -19.42 16.18 -6.57
C ALA A 101 -19.94 17.11 -5.46
N GLY A 102 -19.08 17.96 -4.86
CA GLY A 102 -19.48 18.90 -3.80
C GLY A 102 -19.83 18.25 -2.46
N LEU A 103 -19.38 17.01 -2.21
CA LEU A 103 -19.64 16.32 -0.94
C LEU A 103 -18.73 16.84 0.18
N ALA A 104 -19.20 16.77 1.43
CA ALA A 104 -18.39 17.10 2.59
C ALA A 104 -17.20 16.13 2.77
N SER A 105 -16.13 16.61 3.43
CA SER A 105 -14.89 15.85 3.68
C SER A 105 -15.09 14.56 4.50
N ASP A 106 -16.16 14.51 5.30
CA ASP A 106 -16.44 13.41 6.22
C ASP A 106 -17.13 12.24 5.51
N LEU A 107 -16.32 11.46 4.78
CA LEU A 107 -16.74 10.35 3.94
C LEU A 107 -16.60 8.99 4.65
N LYS A 108 -17.61 8.13 4.52
CA LYS A 108 -17.62 6.74 5.01
C LYS A 108 -17.71 5.74 3.86
N ILE A 109 -16.88 4.70 3.92
CA ILE A 109 -16.87 3.60 2.95
C ILE A 109 -18.09 2.71 3.20
N ILE A 110 -19.12 2.84 2.36
CA ILE A 110 -20.34 2.03 2.45
C ILE A 110 -20.23 0.73 1.66
N HIS A 111 -19.62 0.78 0.47
CA HIS A 111 -19.37 -0.37 -0.38
C HIS A 111 -17.89 -0.43 -0.74
N LEU A 112 -17.32 -1.62 -0.66
CA LEU A 112 -15.96 -1.90 -1.06
C LEU A 112 -15.88 -3.39 -1.38
N LEU A 113 -15.71 -3.71 -2.66
CA LEU A 113 -15.74 -5.07 -3.18
C LEU A 113 -14.55 -5.29 -4.13
N ALA A 114 -14.06 -6.52 -4.19
CA ALA A 114 -12.93 -6.90 -5.02
C ALA A 114 -13.30 -8.11 -5.88
N HIS A 115 -13.22 -7.93 -7.20
CA HIS A 115 -13.53 -8.95 -8.20
C HIS A 115 -12.23 -9.49 -8.81
N LYS A 116 -12.24 -10.76 -9.25
CA LYS A 116 -11.12 -11.32 -10.02
C LYS A 116 -11.11 -10.66 -11.41
N ALA A 117 -9.98 -10.09 -11.81
CA ALA A 117 -9.81 -9.56 -13.16
C ALA A 117 -9.38 -10.65 -14.15
N SER A 118 -9.27 -10.28 -15.43
CA SER A 118 -8.53 -11.08 -16.41
C SER A 118 -7.15 -11.47 -15.86
N SER A 119 -6.73 -12.71 -16.12
CA SER A 119 -5.50 -13.29 -15.58
C SER A 119 -4.58 -13.72 -16.73
N PRO A 120 -3.94 -12.78 -17.44
CA PRO A 120 -3.09 -13.07 -18.60
C PRO A 120 -1.91 -13.96 -18.21
N PHE A 121 -1.45 -14.78 -19.14
CA PHE A 121 -0.26 -15.60 -18.93
C PHE A 121 1.01 -14.74 -18.90
N ARG A 122 1.98 -15.15 -18.10
CA ARG A 122 3.32 -14.56 -18.10
C ARG A 122 4.10 -15.08 -19.31
N PHE A 123 4.76 -14.17 -20.01
CA PHE A 123 5.74 -14.50 -21.04
C PHE A 123 6.96 -15.19 -20.43
N GLY A 124 7.61 -16.08 -21.21
CA GLY A 124 8.84 -16.78 -20.86
C GLY A 124 8.75 -18.31 -20.84
N ARG A 125 9.86 -18.97 -20.48
CA ARG A 125 10.02 -20.45 -20.54
C ARG A 125 8.99 -21.23 -19.72
N GLN A 126 8.56 -20.71 -18.57
CA GLN A 126 7.57 -21.36 -17.72
C GLN A 126 6.14 -21.11 -18.23
N ARG A 127 5.66 -22.02 -19.09
CA ARG A 127 4.28 -22.05 -19.58
C ARG A 127 3.27 -22.17 -18.41
N ARG A 128 2.01 -21.77 -18.66
CA ARG A 128 0.85 -21.83 -17.74
C ARG A 128 0.88 -20.93 -16.48
N ARG A 129 1.92 -20.13 -16.22
CA ARG A 129 1.94 -19.20 -15.06
C ARG A 129 1.11 -17.94 -15.32
N GLN A 130 -0.07 -17.83 -14.72
CA GLN A 130 -0.93 -16.64 -14.84
C GLN A 130 -0.48 -15.46 -13.95
N MET A 131 -0.75 -14.24 -14.41
CA MET A 131 -0.72 -13.03 -13.58
C MET A 131 -1.94 -12.99 -12.66
N LYS A 132 -1.78 -12.37 -11.48
CA LYS A 132 -2.88 -12.11 -10.55
C LYS A 132 -3.24 -10.64 -10.64
N GLN A 133 -4.47 -10.37 -11.08
CA GLN A 133 -5.06 -9.05 -11.11
C GLN A 133 -6.44 -9.06 -10.46
N ALA A 134 -6.92 -7.90 -10.04
CA ALA A 134 -8.25 -7.71 -9.47
C ALA A 134 -8.83 -6.35 -9.92
N HIS A 135 -10.16 -6.31 -10.08
CA HIS A 135 -10.88 -5.03 -10.08
C HIS A 135 -11.33 -4.74 -8.64
N VAL A 136 -11.27 -3.50 -8.21
CA VAL A 136 -11.75 -3.09 -6.88
C VAL A 136 -12.67 -1.89 -7.05
N GLU A 137 -13.89 -2.00 -6.57
CA GLU A 137 -14.90 -0.95 -6.60
C GLU A 137 -15.12 -0.39 -5.19
N ILE A 138 -15.22 0.92 -5.08
CA ILE A 138 -15.53 1.63 -3.84
C ILE A 138 -16.70 2.58 -4.05
N VAL A 139 -17.59 2.66 -3.06
CA VAL A 139 -18.59 3.71 -2.94
C VAL A 139 -18.46 4.32 -1.55
N VAL A 140 -18.31 5.63 -1.50
CA VAL A 140 -18.29 6.43 -0.27
C VAL A 140 -19.58 7.24 -0.15
N LYS A 141 -20.10 7.39 1.07
CA LYS A 141 -21.25 8.26 1.38
C LYS A 141 -20.82 9.34 2.36
N GLU A 142 -21.41 10.53 2.23
CA GLU A 142 -21.37 11.59 3.24
C GLU A 142 -21.92 11.09 4.60
N VAL A 143 -21.26 11.42 5.71
CA VAL A 143 -21.74 11.08 7.06
C VAL A 143 -22.64 12.20 7.61
N GLU A 144 -23.94 11.97 7.63
CA GLU A 144 -24.96 12.90 8.17
C GLU A 144 -24.67 13.38 9.61
N GLY A 145 -23.96 12.58 10.41
CA GLY A 145 -23.49 12.96 11.75
C GLY A 145 -22.52 14.15 11.76
N ALA A 146 -21.83 14.45 10.66
CA ALA A 146 -21.00 15.65 10.52
C ALA A 146 -21.85 16.93 10.56
N LYS A 147 -23.01 16.93 9.88
CA LYS A 147 -23.99 18.04 9.92
C LYS A 147 -24.42 18.33 11.35
N ARG A 148 -24.75 17.29 12.13
CA ARG A 148 -25.10 17.41 13.55
C ARG A 148 -23.97 17.97 14.42
N LYS A 149 -22.71 17.61 14.15
CA LYS A 149 -21.54 18.14 14.89
C LYS A 149 -21.24 19.60 14.54
N ALA A 150 -21.27 19.96 13.26
CA ALA A 150 -21.04 21.33 12.80
C ALA A 150 -22.12 22.28 13.36
N VAL A 151 -23.40 21.90 13.28
CA VAL A 151 -24.52 22.66 13.86
C VAL A 151 -24.35 22.79 15.38
N LYS A 152 -24.03 21.71 16.10
CA LYS A 152 -23.82 21.76 17.56
C LYS A 152 -22.65 22.66 17.97
N GLN A 153 -21.57 22.72 17.17
CA GLN A 153 -20.43 23.63 17.40
C GLN A 153 -20.72 25.09 17.04
N GLN A 154 -21.67 25.35 16.15
CA GLN A 154 -22.13 26.71 15.85
C GLN A 154 -23.05 27.24 16.97
N LEU A 155 -23.97 26.41 17.48
CA LEU A 155 -24.84 26.74 18.62
C LEU A 155 -24.12 26.84 19.97
N SER A 156 -22.92 26.26 20.12
CA SER A 156 -22.15 26.30 21.38
C SER A 156 -21.13 27.44 21.46
N LYS A 157 -21.17 28.42 20.54
CA LYS A 157 -20.35 29.64 20.64
C LYS A 157 -21.12 30.69 21.44
N PRO A 158 -20.67 31.09 22.65
CA PRO A 158 -21.28 32.22 23.32
C PRO A 158 -21.01 33.49 22.50
N ALA A 159 -22.06 34.30 22.29
CA ALA A 159 -21.90 35.63 21.74
C ALA A 159 -21.06 36.46 22.71
N LYS A 160 -19.92 36.99 22.25
CA LYS A 160 -19.28 38.11 22.93
C LYS A 160 -19.93 39.39 22.42
N GLU A 161 -20.84 39.92 23.22
CA GLU A 161 -21.35 41.27 23.07
C GLU A 161 -20.22 42.29 23.24
N GLY A 162 -20.42 43.48 22.66
CA GLY A 162 -19.33 44.40 22.35
C GLY A 162 -18.85 45.26 23.52
N SER A 163 -17.58 45.67 23.42
CA SER A 163 -17.05 46.84 24.12
C SER A 163 -16.76 47.93 23.09
N VAL A 164 -17.72 48.83 22.89
CA VAL A 164 -17.49 50.09 22.16
C VAL A 164 -16.83 51.06 23.12
N VAL A 165 -15.60 51.50 22.82
CA VAL A 165 -15.04 52.73 23.35
C VAL A 165 -14.39 53.48 22.19
N ASP A 166 -14.94 54.65 21.90
CA ASP A 166 -14.47 55.60 20.90
C ASP A 166 -13.34 56.47 21.50
N GLN A 167 -12.29 56.75 20.72
CA GLN A 167 -11.68 58.09 20.68
C GLN A 167 -10.69 58.26 19.50
N SER A 168 -11.13 59.04 18.51
CA SER A 168 -10.40 60.11 17.78
C SER A 168 -8.91 59.96 17.37
N ALA A 169 -8.66 60.25 16.08
CA ALA A 169 -7.33 60.45 15.46
C ALA A 169 -6.79 61.90 15.68
N PRO A 170 -5.55 62.30 15.26
CA PRO A 170 -5.16 62.35 13.83
C PRO A 170 -3.68 62.12 13.41
N ALA A 171 -3.54 61.90 12.10
CA ALA A 171 -2.39 61.78 11.20
C ALA A 171 -1.02 62.47 11.49
N LYS A 172 0.07 61.82 11.00
CA LYS A 172 1.09 62.41 10.09
C LYS A 172 2.05 61.37 9.46
N ARG A 173 2.48 61.62 8.21
CA ARG A 173 3.46 60.85 7.38
C ARG A 173 3.88 61.75 6.20
N PRO A 174 5.02 61.57 5.50
CA PRO A 174 6.40 61.22 5.87
C PRO A 174 7.35 62.45 5.67
N PRO A 175 8.68 62.27 5.49
CA PRO A 175 9.20 62.37 4.11
C PRO A 175 10.31 61.35 3.76
N ALA A 176 10.63 61.26 2.46
CA ALA A 176 11.62 60.32 1.90
C ALA A 176 12.90 61.02 1.41
N LYS A 177 14.00 60.27 1.24
CA LYS A 177 15.15 60.67 0.41
C LYS A 177 15.68 59.53 -0.48
N LYS A 178 15.77 59.87 -1.77
CA LYS A 178 16.57 59.26 -2.87
C LYS A 178 17.99 58.87 -2.37
N GLN A 179 18.74 57.95 -2.96
CA GLN A 179 18.94 57.56 -4.37
C GLN A 179 19.56 56.12 -4.41
N ALA A 180 19.93 55.44 -5.50
CA ALA A 180 20.01 55.77 -6.93
C ALA A 180 19.56 54.56 -7.81
N ALA A 181 20.28 54.21 -8.88
CA ALA A 181 19.97 53.09 -9.78
C ALA A 181 21.25 52.45 -10.40
N LYS A 182 21.18 51.16 -10.76
CA LYS A 182 21.61 50.65 -12.08
C LYS A 182 21.01 49.26 -12.35
N ALA A 183 20.69 48.97 -13.61
CA ALA A 183 20.16 47.68 -14.07
C ALA A 183 21.09 47.07 -15.13
N SER A 184 21.13 45.73 -15.23
CA SER A 184 21.26 45.00 -16.50
C SER A 184 21.23 43.46 -16.32
N GLU A 185 20.19 42.86 -16.88
CA GLU A 185 20.22 41.64 -17.71
C GLU A 185 20.35 40.21 -17.12
N LYS A 186 19.98 39.26 -17.99
CA LYS A 186 19.67 37.84 -17.77
C LYS A 186 20.85 36.97 -18.19
N GLU A 187 21.03 35.81 -17.57
CA GLU A 187 20.87 34.50 -18.24
C GLU A 187 21.07 33.32 -17.26
N GLU A 188 20.30 32.24 -17.48
CA GLU A 188 20.67 30.89 -17.07
C GLU A 188 21.44 30.28 -18.26
N PRO A 189 22.46 29.42 -18.08
CA PRO A 189 22.11 28.00 -17.97
C PRO A 189 23.11 27.06 -17.25
N ALA A 190 22.63 25.82 -17.11
CA ALA A 190 23.38 24.55 -17.18
C ALA A 190 24.05 23.92 -15.93
N ARG A 191 23.89 22.60 -15.86
CA ARG A 191 24.42 21.68 -14.84
C ARG A 191 25.85 21.21 -15.17
N PRO A 192 26.71 20.96 -14.17
CA PRO A 192 27.84 20.04 -14.31
C PRO A 192 27.53 18.67 -13.66
N GLY A 193 27.87 17.58 -14.36
CA GLY A 193 27.75 16.21 -13.84
C GLY A 193 29.12 15.54 -13.61
N LYS A 194 29.17 14.65 -12.60
CA LYS A 194 30.17 13.58 -12.39
C LYS A 194 31.67 13.93 -12.50
N LYS A 195 32.35 13.95 -11.35
CA LYS A 195 33.67 13.29 -11.19
C LYS A 195 33.71 12.51 -9.86
N GLN A 196 34.28 11.30 -9.89
CA GLN A 196 34.53 10.47 -8.70
C GLN A 196 35.86 10.88 -8.06
N PRO A 197 36.00 10.88 -6.72
CA PRO A 197 37.30 10.90 -6.06
C PRO A 197 37.95 9.48 -6.07
N PRO A 198 39.30 9.38 -6.12
CA PRO A 198 39.99 8.12 -6.36
C PRO A 198 40.09 7.21 -5.13
N ARG A 199 40.13 5.89 -5.41
CA ARG A 199 40.33 4.79 -4.47
C ARG A 199 41.78 4.78 -3.96
N GLN A 200 42.01 5.11 -2.69
CA GLN A 200 43.34 5.01 -2.07
C GLN A 200 43.60 3.58 -1.56
N GLU A 201 44.54 2.88 -2.19
CA GLU A 201 45.19 1.73 -1.60
C GLU A 201 46.28 2.19 -0.62
N LYS A 202 46.30 1.64 0.60
CA LYS A 202 47.48 1.69 1.47
C LYS A 202 47.84 0.29 1.96
N LYS A 203 49.15 0.04 2.05
CA LYS A 203 49.79 -1.27 2.08
C LYS A 203 49.86 -1.87 3.50
N LYS A 204 50.17 -3.18 3.55
CA LYS A 204 50.46 -3.97 4.76
C LYS A 204 51.51 -3.32 5.68
N ALA A 205 51.29 -3.47 6.98
CA ALA A 205 52.29 -3.82 7.99
C ALA A 205 51.57 -4.70 9.05
N THR A 206 51.71 -6.03 9.11
CA THR A 206 52.82 -6.81 9.70
C THR A 206 53.13 -6.50 11.18
N SER A 207 52.38 -7.14 12.07
CA SER A 207 52.85 -7.54 13.41
C SER A 207 52.48 -9.02 13.65
N LYS A 208 53.33 -9.75 14.39
CA LYS A 208 53.34 -11.22 14.47
C LYS A 208 52.11 -11.83 15.19
N PRO A 209 51.72 -13.07 14.87
CA PRO A 209 50.77 -13.86 15.66
C PRO A 209 51.46 -14.49 16.88
N ALA A 210 50.72 -14.63 17.98
CA ALA A 210 51.13 -15.42 19.14
C ALA A 210 50.54 -16.84 19.08
N GLU A 211 51.39 -17.84 19.32
CA GLU A 211 51.01 -19.26 19.32
C GLU A 211 50.03 -19.61 20.45
N LYS A 212 49.10 -20.53 20.15
CA LYS A 212 48.72 -21.57 21.12
C LYS A 212 48.55 -22.91 20.43
N LYS A 213 49.28 -23.91 20.96
CA LYS A 213 49.12 -25.35 20.75
C LYS A 213 47.61 -25.70 20.81
N GLY A 214 47.04 -26.59 20.00
CA GLY A 214 47.64 -27.71 19.29
C GLY A 214 47.27 -29.01 19.98
N GLN A 215 46.10 -29.59 19.64
CA GLN A 215 45.72 -30.99 19.93
C GLN A 215 44.44 -31.42 19.19
N GLN A 216 44.63 -32.21 18.13
CA GLN A 216 43.82 -33.36 17.70
C GLN A 216 44.86 -34.38 17.20
N PRO A 217 44.74 -35.70 17.46
CA PRO A 217 43.67 -36.51 16.84
C PRO A 217 43.17 -37.75 17.63
N ALA A 218 42.01 -38.30 17.24
CA ALA A 218 41.75 -39.74 17.14
C ALA A 218 40.40 -40.02 16.43
N PRO A 219 40.18 -41.16 15.73
CA PRO A 219 39.11 -41.26 14.73
C PRO A 219 38.10 -42.43 14.91
N LYS A 220 37.11 -42.46 14.00
CA LYS A 220 36.18 -43.56 13.63
C LYS A 220 35.03 -43.92 14.60
N LYS A 221 33.81 -43.78 14.09
CA LYS A 221 32.94 -44.94 13.76
C LYS A 221 31.90 -44.54 12.71
N GLU A 222 32.07 -45.09 11.50
CA GLU A 222 31.14 -44.91 10.37
C GLU A 222 30.03 -45.97 10.48
N ALA A 223 28.76 -45.56 10.45
CA ALA A 223 27.63 -46.48 10.53
C ALA A 223 27.30 -47.07 9.14
N PRO A 224 26.98 -48.37 9.02
CA PRO A 224 26.86 -49.03 7.73
C PRO A 224 25.65 -48.57 6.91
N LYS A 225 25.89 -48.24 5.64
CA LYS A 225 24.87 -47.91 4.65
C LYS A 225 23.96 -49.12 4.40
N LYS A 226 22.65 -48.99 4.66
CA LYS A 226 21.66 -50.01 4.25
C LYS A 226 21.67 -50.15 2.72
N LYS A 227 21.73 -51.39 2.24
CA LYS A 227 21.71 -51.72 0.81
C LYS A 227 20.40 -51.24 0.17
N THR A 228 20.51 -50.49 -0.92
CA THR A 228 19.40 -50.20 -1.83
C THR A 228 19.02 -51.46 -2.60
N SER A 229 17.95 -52.14 -2.17
CA SER A 229 17.28 -53.16 -2.97
C SER A 229 16.48 -52.50 -4.09
N GLN A 230 16.87 -52.74 -5.34
CA GLN A 230 16.11 -52.28 -6.50
C GLN A 230 14.79 -53.08 -6.59
N PRO A 231 13.61 -52.44 -6.65
CA PRO A 231 12.39 -53.13 -7.06
C PRO A 231 12.48 -53.44 -8.56
N GLN A 232 12.29 -54.70 -8.93
CA GLN A 232 12.33 -55.13 -10.33
C GLN A 232 11.15 -54.55 -11.12
N THR A 233 11.44 -54.07 -12.33
CA THR A 233 10.45 -53.50 -13.24
C THR A 233 9.65 -54.61 -13.94
N THR A 234 8.51 -55.02 -13.39
CA THR A 234 7.53 -55.86 -14.09
C THR A 234 6.54 -55.01 -14.87
N GLN A 235 6.63 -55.06 -16.19
CA GLN A 235 5.67 -54.51 -17.16
C GLN A 235 5.35 -55.61 -18.20
N PRO A 236 4.17 -55.56 -18.85
CA PRO A 236 3.32 -56.75 -18.94
C PRO A 236 3.50 -57.61 -20.19
N SER A 237 3.15 -58.89 -20.06
CA SER A 237 2.90 -59.79 -21.19
C SER A 237 1.61 -59.39 -21.93
N PRO A 238 1.61 -59.36 -23.27
CA PRO A 238 0.41 -59.07 -24.05
C PRO A 238 -0.55 -60.26 -23.99
N LYS A 239 -1.83 -60.02 -23.70
CA LYS A 239 -2.86 -61.02 -23.96
C LYS A 239 -3.28 -60.97 -25.42
N GLU A 240 -3.18 -62.12 -26.05
CA GLU A 240 -3.52 -62.36 -27.45
C GLU A 240 -4.99 -62.09 -27.74
N ASN A 241 -5.24 -61.66 -28.98
CA ASN A 241 -6.56 -61.35 -29.49
C ASN A 241 -7.14 -62.63 -30.12
N ALA A 242 -8.06 -63.31 -29.42
CA ALA A 242 -8.74 -64.51 -29.91
C ALA A 242 -10.16 -64.16 -30.41
N GLN A 243 -10.51 -64.71 -31.57
CA GLN A 243 -11.68 -64.37 -32.37
C GLN A 243 -12.98 -64.97 -31.82
N GLN A 244 -14.08 -64.21 -31.92
CA GLN A 244 -15.33 -64.59 -32.60
C GLN A 244 -16.23 -63.36 -32.80
#